data_AF-A0A501PF70-F1
#
_entry.id   AF-A0A501PF70-F1
#
_cell.length_a   1.000
_cell.length_b   1.000
_cell.length_c   1.000
_cell.angle_alpha   90.00
_cell.angle_beta   90.00
_cell.angle_gamma   90.00
#
_symmetry.space_group_name_H-M   'P 1'
#
loop_
_entity.id
_entity.type
_entity.pdbx_description
1 polymer ?
#
loop_
_entity_poly.entity_id
_entity_poly.type
_entity_poly.pdbx_seq_one_letter_code
_entity_poly.pdbx_strand_id
1 'polypeptide(L)'
;MLKKEWIAYFEEINDRKPNIDEIHSAMESEEITMNFVDKILYNYRNKVPNKKVRKLIRISLILLTIFILFFPILKTNYNKMMYSTYSEKYEAVIEQYQNALSTKSDGEDYKLLIKQPSRQPSYAKIDSNGDSKEELYIAFKDGKNKYDILAVYEVKFGSVKKIEKSSLKISDELLSKANWRTFDVNNLVTMNLKELSEGNYKSVKGLWINGDKKESIAFDNDGLIAINGNDVHKEKSLTVKEFMIYNWDVTLSGRFLFREISDGFLPGTLEYRDGRDSFNGFRFIPKGIEYEGTDSNYDRIYDVMHKIAYYHASHDLEKQTAKTTKLDMSEISKGKYSSLVGKWSPKSDTNKSGIEIDEKGTVYFDWAPSKGIKIVSVDVLPDTILVHLEGDSPNQTGQELLIVPAGVQVDGAKNNDNSKDRISIGIKLDRLNDPQVLYRVEQ
;
A
#
# COMPACT_ATOMS: atom_id res chain seq x y z
N MET A 1 -8.00 -46.57 63.34
CA MET A 1 -7.55 -47.60 62.38
C MET A 1 -7.47 -46.98 60.98
N LEU A 2 -6.71 -47.53 60.04
CA LEU A 2 -6.82 -47.07 58.65
C LEU A 2 -8.21 -47.45 58.09
N LYS A 3 -8.76 -46.61 57.21
CA LYS A 3 -10.10 -46.81 56.62
C LYS A 3 -10.31 -48.21 56.03
N LYS A 4 -9.27 -48.77 55.39
CA LYS A 4 -9.32 -50.11 54.80
C LYS A 4 -9.40 -51.22 55.86
N GLU A 5 -8.72 -51.04 57.00
CA GLU A 5 -8.73 -51.98 58.12
C GLU A 5 -10.07 -51.94 58.84
N TRP A 6 -10.63 -50.74 59.06
CA TRP A 6 -11.95 -50.57 59.67
C TRP A 6 -13.07 -51.19 58.81
N ILE A 7 -13.00 -51.03 57.48
CA ILE A 7 -13.97 -51.65 56.57
C ILE A 7 -13.89 -53.18 56.64
N ALA A 8 -12.68 -53.75 56.68
CA ALA A 8 -12.50 -55.20 56.80
C ALA A 8 -13.04 -55.73 58.12
N TYR A 9 -12.76 -55.04 59.24
CA TYR A 9 -13.30 -55.36 60.56
C TYR A 9 -14.84 -55.28 60.60
N PHE A 10 -15.43 -54.24 59.98
CA PHE A 10 -16.87 -54.09 59.89
C PHE A 10 -17.51 -55.23 59.09
N GLU A 11 -16.91 -55.59 57.95
CA GLU A 11 -17.37 -56.68 57.08
C GLU A 11 -17.32 -58.04 57.79
N GLU A 12 -16.26 -58.31 58.56
CA GLU A 12 -16.09 -59.56 59.32
C GLU A 12 -17.15 -59.71 60.43
N ILE A 13 -17.54 -58.62 61.09
CA ILE A 13 -18.51 -58.65 62.19
C ILE A 13 -19.96 -58.65 61.69
N ASN A 14 -20.25 -57.93 60.62
CA ASN A 14 -21.62 -57.67 60.19
C ASN A 14 -22.04 -58.46 58.94
N ASP A 15 -21.15 -59.27 58.37
CA ASP A 15 -21.34 -60.04 57.13
C ASP A 15 -21.87 -59.19 55.96
N ARG A 16 -21.47 -57.91 55.92
CA ARG A 16 -21.81 -56.97 54.85
C ARG A 16 -20.86 -55.78 54.81
N LYS A 17 -20.83 -55.12 53.66
CA LYS A 17 -20.10 -53.85 53.50
C LYS A 17 -20.76 -52.73 54.30
N PRO A 18 -19.99 -51.87 54.97
CA PRO A 18 -20.52 -50.67 55.61
C PRO A 18 -21.04 -49.70 54.55
N ASN A 19 -22.17 -49.05 54.84
CA ASN A 19 -22.68 -48.00 53.99
C ASN A 19 -21.95 -46.67 54.25
N ILE A 20 -22.16 -45.68 53.37
CA ILE A 20 -21.48 -44.38 53.44
C ILE A 20 -21.84 -43.60 54.72
N ASP A 21 -22.98 -43.88 55.34
CA ASP A 21 -23.42 -43.22 56.56
C ASP A 21 -22.69 -43.83 57.78
N GLU A 22 -22.52 -45.16 57.82
CA GLU A 22 -21.76 -45.89 58.85
C GLU A 22 -20.27 -45.56 58.83
N ILE A 23 -19.67 -45.47 57.64
CA ILE A 23 -18.28 -45.01 57.47
C ILE A 23 -18.12 -43.58 58.00
N HIS A 24 -19.15 -42.74 57.86
CA HIS A 24 -19.10 -41.37 58.34
C HIS A 24 -19.28 -41.28 59.86
N SER A 25 -20.18 -42.06 60.45
CA SER A 25 -20.30 -42.18 61.90
C SER A 25 -18.99 -42.67 62.54
N ALA A 26 -18.33 -43.64 61.91
CA ALA A 26 -17.01 -44.13 62.36
C ALA A 26 -15.87 -43.11 62.19
N MET A 27 -16.03 -42.17 61.26
CA MET A 27 -15.15 -41.00 61.13
C MET A 27 -15.44 -39.97 62.24
N GLU A 28 -16.70 -39.75 62.62
CA GLU A 28 -17.09 -38.86 63.73
C GLU A 28 -16.65 -39.40 65.10
N SER A 29 -16.73 -40.71 65.32
CA SER A 29 -16.29 -41.37 66.56
C SER A 29 -14.78 -41.61 66.64
N GLU A 30 -14.00 -41.06 65.69
CA GLU A 30 -12.55 -41.20 65.60
C GLU A 30 -12.03 -42.65 65.44
N GLU A 31 -12.91 -43.61 65.10
CA GLU A 31 -12.54 -45.00 64.84
C GLU A 31 -11.70 -45.14 63.55
N ILE A 32 -11.96 -44.27 62.57
CA ILE A 32 -11.22 -44.18 61.30
C ILE A 32 -10.29 -42.97 61.31
N THR A 33 -9.00 -43.21 61.08
CA THR A 33 -8.01 -42.14 60.87
C THR A 33 -8.21 -41.51 59.48
N MET A 34 -8.66 -40.25 59.43
CA MET A 34 -8.96 -39.54 58.18
C MET A 34 -7.70 -39.08 57.45
N ASN A 35 -7.54 -39.47 56.18
CA ASN A 35 -6.56 -38.85 55.29
C ASN A 35 -7.04 -37.47 54.78
N PHE A 36 -6.20 -36.78 54.00
CA PHE A 36 -6.51 -35.45 53.46
C PHE A 36 -7.81 -35.40 52.66
N VAL A 37 -8.09 -36.43 51.84
CA VAL A 37 -9.31 -36.52 51.03
C VAL A 37 -10.53 -36.82 51.90
N ASP A 38 -10.39 -37.69 52.90
CA ASP A 38 -11.44 -37.99 53.86
C ASP A 38 -11.82 -36.75 54.68
N LYS A 39 -10.85 -35.91 55.08
CA LYS A 39 -11.09 -34.62 55.75
C LYS A 39 -11.90 -33.65 54.87
N ILE A 40 -11.61 -33.57 53.57
CA ILE A 40 -12.36 -32.73 52.63
C ILE A 40 -13.81 -33.24 52.49
N LEU A 41 -13.99 -34.56 52.33
CA LEU A 41 -15.32 -35.17 52.20
C LEU A 41 -16.14 -35.06 53.47
N TYR A 42 -15.51 -35.22 54.63
CA TYR A 42 -16.09 -35.03 55.97
C TYR A 42 -16.57 -33.57 56.16
N ASN A 43 -15.70 -32.60 55.90
CA ASN A 43 -16.05 -31.18 55.98
C ASN A 43 -17.17 -30.77 55.02
N TYR A 44 -17.16 -31.27 53.79
CA TYR A 44 -18.23 -31.05 52.82
C TYR A 44 -19.57 -31.61 53.29
N ARG A 45 -19.53 -32.79 53.93
CA ARG A 45 -20.71 -33.47 54.44
C ARG A 45 -21.34 -32.76 55.65
N ASN A 46 -20.51 -32.22 56.55
CA ASN A 46 -20.97 -31.42 57.69
C ASN A 46 -21.58 -30.09 57.26
N LYS A 47 -21.02 -29.42 56.24
CA LYS A 47 -21.56 -28.15 55.73
C LYS A 47 -22.85 -28.32 54.91
N VAL A 48 -23.06 -29.48 54.29
CA VAL A 48 -24.26 -29.80 53.51
C VAL A 48 -24.87 -31.11 54.01
N PRO A 49 -25.62 -31.11 55.13
CA PRO A 49 -26.14 -32.33 55.75
C PRO A 49 -27.25 -32.99 54.91
N ASN A 50 -27.96 -32.22 54.08
CA ASN A 50 -29.08 -32.73 53.27
C ASN A 50 -28.59 -33.61 52.10
N LYS A 51 -28.97 -34.90 52.13
CA LYS A 51 -28.62 -35.91 51.11
C LYS A 51 -29.11 -35.55 49.71
N LYS A 52 -30.29 -34.95 49.55
CA LYS A 52 -30.83 -34.52 48.25
C LYS A 52 -29.99 -33.37 47.66
N VAL A 53 -29.60 -32.41 48.49
CA VAL A 53 -28.76 -31.26 48.08
C VAL A 53 -27.35 -31.71 47.69
N ARG A 54 -26.72 -32.61 48.45
CA ARG A 54 -25.41 -33.18 48.07
C ARG A 54 -25.44 -33.92 46.73
N LYS A 55 -26.54 -34.64 46.45
CA LYS A 55 -26.75 -35.34 45.17
C LYS A 55 -26.89 -34.33 44.02
N LEU A 56 -27.64 -33.25 44.21
CA LEU A 56 -27.77 -32.15 43.26
C LEU A 56 -26.41 -31.49 42.94
N ILE A 57 -25.61 -31.12 43.95
CA ILE A 57 -24.28 -30.51 43.75
C ILE A 57 -23.37 -31.45 42.94
N ARG A 58 -23.36 -32.75 43.26
CA ARG A 58 -22.57 -33.73 42.49
C ARG A 58 -23.03 -33.82 41.04
N ILE A 59 -24.34 -33.87 40.80
CA ILE A 59 -24.91 -33.87 39.44
C ILE A 59 -24.52 -32.58 38.71
N SER A 60 -24.62 -31.42 39.35
CA SER A 60 -24.24 -30.12 38.77
C SER A 60 -22.73 -30.06 38.44
N LEU A 61 -21.85 -30.59 39.29
CA LEU A 61 -20.41 -30.64 39.02
C LEU A 61 -20.09 -31.60 37.87
N ILE A 62 -20.77 -32.76 37.80
CA ILE A 62 -20.63 -33.70 36.69
C ILE A 62 -21.08 -33.01 35.39
N LEU A 63 -22.26 -32.37 35.38
CA LEU A 63 -22.77 -31.63 34.23
C LEU A 63 -21.84 -30.48 33.82
N LEU A 64 -21.26 -29.75 34.78
CA LEU A 64 -20.29 -28.69 34.51
C LEU A 64 -19.01 -29.25 33.88
N THR A 65 -18.51 -30.38 34.39
CA THR A 65 -17.31 -31.05 33.85
C THR A 65 -17.56 -31.54 32.44
N ILE A 66 -18.71 -32.19 32.21
CA ILE A 66 -19.16 -32.58 30.87
C ILE A 66 -19.25 -31.35 29.97
N PHE A 67 -19.90 -30.28 30.42
CA PHE A 67 -20.01 -29.05 29.65
C PHE A 67 -18.64 -28.48 29.27
N ILE A 68 -17.69 -28.38 30.21
CA ILE A 68 -16.33 -27.89 29.93
C ILE A 68 -15.60 -28.78 28.93
N LEU A 69 -15.72 -30.11 29.05
CA LEU A 69 -15.08 -31.07 28.15
C LEU A 69 -15.67 -31.02 26.73
N PHE A 70 -16.99 -30.84 26.62
CA PHE A 70 -17.68 -30.80 25.33
C PHE A 70 -17.79 -29.39 24.73
N PHE A 71 -17.55 -28.33 25.51
CA PHE A 71 -17.67 -26.95 25.05
C PHE A 71 -16.78 -26.64 23.84
N PRO A 72 -15.50 -27.06 23.76
CA PRO A 72 -14.69 -26.87 22.56
C PRO A 72 -15.32 -27.50 21.32
N ILE A 73 -15.84 -28.73 21.44
CA ILE A 73 -16.49 -29.46 20.33
C ILE A 73 -17.78 -28.75 19.90
N LEU A 74 -18.60 -28.33 20.87
CA LEU A 74 -19.83 -27.57 20.61
C LEU A 74 -19.53 -26.24 19.92
N LYS A 75 -18.50 -25.52 20.40
CA LYS A 75 -18.03 -24.26 19.82
C LYS A 75 -17.58 -24.46 18.37
N THR A 76 -16.74 -25.47 18.10
CA THR A 76 -16.27 -25.80 16.75
C THR A 76 -17.42 -26.15 15.81
N ASN A 77 -18.35 -27.00 16.25
CA ASN A 77 -19.51 -27.37 15.42
C ASN A 77 -20.44 -26.18 15.16
N TYR A 78 -20.64 -25.32 16.16
CA TYR A 78 -21.40 -24.08 16.00
C TYR A 78 -20.73 -23.15 14.98
N ASN A 79 -19.40 -22.94 15.09
CA ASN A 79 -18.65 -22.11 14.16
C ASN A 79 -18.72 -22.64 12.72
N LYS A 80 -18.59 -23.96 12.52
CA LYS A 80 -18.78 -24.60 11.21
C LYS A 80 -20.17 -24.37 10.63
N MET A 81 -21.21 -24.47 11.46
CA MET A 81 -22.59 -24.20 11.03
C MET A 81 -22.78 -22.73 10.61
N MET A 82 -22.10 -21.80 11.29
CA MET A 82 -22.20 -20.36 11.05
C MET A 82 -21.22 -19.82 10.00
N TYR A 83 -20.39 -20.68 9.41
CA TYR A 83 -19.31 -20.29 8.50
C TYR A 83 -19.78 -19.40 7.34
N SER A 84 -20.87 -19.75 6.68
CA SER A 84 -21.40 -18.97 5.55
C SER A 84 -21.81 -17.55 5.98
N THR A 85 -22.50 -17.43 7.11
CA THR A 85 -22.89 -16.15 7.70
C THR A 85 -21.68 -15.31 8.07
N TYR A 86 -20.63 -15.92 8.64
CA TYR A 86 -19.40 -15.19 8.97
C TYR A 86 -18.70 -14.69 7.71
N SER A 87 -18.60 -15.55 6.69
CA SER A 87 -17.99 -15.20 5.42
C SER A 87 -18.70 -14.03 4.75
N GLU A 88 -20.03 -14.04 4.67
CA GLU A 88 -20.83 -12.94 4.10
C GLU A 88 -20.57 -11.60 4.80
N LYS A 89 -20.49 -11.62 6.13
CA LYS A 89 -20.19 -10.43 6.93
C LYS A 89 -18.78 -9.89 6.66
N TYR A 90 -17.80 -10.76 6.42
CA TYR A 90 -16.45 -10.34 6.04
C TYR A 90 -16.39 -9.80 4.61
N GLU A 91 -17.14 -10.38 3.67
CA GLU A 91 -17.24 -9.82 2.31
C GLU A 91 -17.77 -8.38 2.31
N ALA A 92 -18.78 -8.08 3.14
CA ALA A 92 -19.27 -6.71 3.28
C ALA A 92 -18.19 -5.73 3.78
N VAL A 93 -17.30 -6.16 4.68
CA VAL A 93 -16.15 -5.33 5.12
C VAL A 93 -15.14 -5.16 3.98
N ILE A 94 -14.80 -6.24 3.26
CA ILE A 94 -13.89 -6.19 2.12
C ILE A 94 -14.43 -5.24 1.04
N GLU A 95 -15.73 -5.31 0.74
CA GLU A 95 -16.39 -4.42 -0.22
C GLU A 95 -16.37 -2.96 0.23
N GLN A 96 -16.55 -2.67 1.52
CA GLN A 96 -16.38 -1.32 2.06
C GLN A 96 -14.96 -0.79 1.85
N TYR A 97 -13.94 -1.61 2.10
CA TYR A 97 -12.55 -1.26 1.80
C TYR A 97 -12.36 -1.00 0.31
N GLN A 98 -12.83 -1.89 -0.57
CA GLN A 98 -12.67 -1.73 -2.01
C GLN A 98 -13.38 -0.47 -2.54
N ASN A 99 -14.59 -0.18 -2.06
CA ASN A 99 -15.33 1.03 -2.43
C ASN A 99 -14.62 2.30 -1.94
N ALA A 100 -14.05 2.28 -0.73
CA ALA A 100 -13.31 3.42 -0.20
C ALA A 100 -12.02 3.69 -1.00
N LEU A 101 -11.31 2.65 -1.41
CA LEU A 101 -10.11 2.73 -2.26
C LEU A 101 -10.44 3.25 -3.67
N SER A 102 -11.57 2.82 -4.25
CA SER A 102 -12.04 3.29 -5.55
C SER A 102 -12.47 4.77 -5.53
N THR A 103 -13.11 5.20 -4.44
CA THR A 103 -13.65 6.58 -4.29
C THR A 103 -12.71 7.55 -3.60
N LYS A 104 -11.53 7.10 -3.13
CA LYS A 104 -10.55 7.89 -2.36
C LYS A 104 -11.18 8.55 -1.12
N SER A 105 -12.02 7.81 -0.42
CA SER A 105 -12.64 8.30 0.83
C SER A 105 -11.56 8.50 1.92
N ASP A 106 -11.82 9.35 2.94
CA ASP A 106 -10.84 9.76 3.97
C ASP A 106 -11.03 9.17 5.39
N GLY A 107 -11.92 8.22 5.62
CA GLY A 107 -12.04 7.51 6.90
C GLY A 107 -10.76 6.78 7.33
N GLU A 108 -10.58 6.76 8.65
CA GLU A 108 -9.33 6.36 9.31
C GLU A 108 -8.89 4.91 9.02
N ASP A 109 -9.83 3.98 8.78
CA ASP A 109 -9.52 2.56 8.59
C ASP A 109 -8.82 2.26 7.25
N TYR A 110 -9.06 3.05 6.20
CA TYR A 110 -8.50 2.83 4.85
C TYR A 110 -7.44 3.86 4.46
N LYS A 111 -7.29 4.93 5.24
CA LYS A 111 -6.31 6.00 5.06
C LYS A 111 -4.88 5.49 4.87
N LEU A 112 -4.48 4.44 5.60
CA LEU A 112 -3.14 3.85 5.46
C LEU A 112 -2.94 3.17 4.10
N LEU A 113 -3.95 2.43 3.62
CA LEU A 113 -3.89 1.77 2.32
C LEU A 113 -3.86 2.78 1.17
N ILE A 114 -4.63 3.88 1.28
CA ILE A 114 -4.64 4.96 0.29
C ILE A 114 -3.29 5.68 0.24
N LYS A 115 -2.65 5.87 1.41
CA LYS A 115 -1.33 6.49 1.49
C LYS A 115 -0.23 5.61 0.92
N GLN A 116 -0.29 4.29 1.13
CA GLN A 116 0.78 3.36 0.76
C GLN A 116 0.30 2.25 -0.20
N PRO A 117 -0.24 2.59 -1.38
CA PRO A 117 -0.82 1.60 -2.30
C PRO A 117 0.23 0.63 -2.88
N SER A 118 1.52 0.98 -2.86
CA SER A 118 2.60 0.13 -3.35
C SER A 118 2.96 -1.04 -2.43
N ARG A 119 2.54 -1.01 -1.15
CA ARG A 119 2.80 -2.06 -0.15
C ARG A 119 1.91 -3.30 -0.27
N GLN A 120 1.30 -3.50 -1.45
CA GLN A 120 0.38 -4.60 -1.75
C GLN A 120 -0.72 -4.80 -0.67
N PRO A 121 -1.65 -3.84 -0.50
CA PRO A 121 -2.82 -3.99 0.36
C PRO A 121 -3.54 -5.32 0.12
N SER A 122 -3.65 -6.14 1.16
CA SER A 122 -4.14 -7.51 1.06
C SER A 122 -5.06 -7.89 2.21
N TYR A 123 -5.88 -8.91 1.99
CA TYR A 123 -6.74 -9.50 3.00
C TYR A 123 -6.75 -11.03 2.93
N ALA A 124 -7.00 -11.66 4.07
CA ALA A 124 -7.16 -13.11 4.19
C ALA A 124 -8.12 -13.45 5.33
N LYS A 125 -8.85 -14.54 5.19
CA LYS A 125 -9.63 -15.15 6.28
C LYS A 125 -8.79 -16.27 6.88
N ILE A 126 -8.56 -16.23 8.19
CA ILE A 126 -7.65 -17.16 8.86
C ILE A 126 -8.28 -17.61 10.17
N ASP A 127 -8.37 -18.93 10.40
CA ASP A 127 -8.68 -19.51 11.71
C ASP A 127 -7.40 -19.50 12.56
N SER A 128 -7.23 -18.46 13.37
CA SER A 128 -6.00 -18.24 14.13
C SER A 128 -5.85 -19.14 15.36
N ASN A 129 -6.94 -19.70 15.87
CA ASN A 129 -6.97 -20.43 17.15
C ASN A 129 -7.45 -21.89 17.01
N GLY A 130 -7.80 -22.33 15.81
CA GLY A 130 -8.22 -23.69 15.49
C GLY A 130 -9.66 -24.02 15.90
N ASP A 131 -10.50 -23.03 16.17
CA ASP A 131 -11.90 -23.23 16.59
C ASP A 131 -12.88 -23.33 15.41
N SER A 132 -12.37 -23.39 14.17
CA SER A 132 -13.13 -23.38 12.91
C SER A 132 -13.92 -22.09 12.65
N LYS A 133 -13.57 -20.99 13.31
CA LYS A 133 -14.01 -19.64 12.97
C LYS A 133 -12.83 -18.87 12.41
N GLU A 134 -12.98 -18.41 11.18
CA GLU A 134 -12.00 -17.52 10.58
C GLU A 134 -12.21 -16.09 11.09
N GLU A 135 -11.12 -15.37 11.30
CA GLU A 135 -11.09 -13.92 11.40
C GLU A 135 -10.61 -13.30 10.08
N LEU A 136 -11.11 -12.10 9.74
CA LEU A 136 -10.66 -11.37 8.57
C LEU A 136 -9.44 -10.51 8.93
N TYR A 137 -8.31 -10.78 8.30
CA TYR A 137 -7.08 -10.02 8.42
C TYR A 137 -6.93 -9.08 7.23
N ILE A 138 -6.51 -7.84 7.49
CA ILE A 138 -6.11 -6.85 6.49
C ILE A 138 -4.67 -6.46 6.80
N ALA A 139 -3.80 -6.51 5.80
CA ALA A 139 -2.38 -6.32 5.95
C ALA A 139 -1.74 -5.71 4.69
N PHE A 140 -0.55 -5.15 4.86
CA PHE A 140 0.41 -5.05 3.76
C PHE A 140 1.15 -6.36 3.61
N LYS A 141 1.28 -6.86 2.38
CA LYS A 141 2.05 -8.06 2.05
C LYS A 141 3.36 -7.62 1.38
N ASP A 142 4.32 -7.19 2.18
CA ASP A 142 5.56 -6.55 1.72
C ASP A 142 6.64 -7.54 1.23
N GLY A 143 6.23 -8.68 0.69
CA GLY A 143 7.13 -9.71 0.16
C GLY A 143 6.86 -11.10 0.72
N LYS A 144 7.80 -12.02 0.49
CA LYS A 144 7.66 -13.40 0.95
C LYS A 144 7.70 -13.48 2.47
N ASN A 145 6.60 -13.91 3.09
CA ASN A 145 6.43 -14.06 4.53
C ASN A 145 6.58 -12.76 5.35
N LYS A 146 6.43 -11.59 4.72
CA LYS A 146 6.42 -10.29 5.41
C LYS A 146 5.01 -9.72 5.39
N TYR A 147 4.40 -9.62 6.56
CA TYR A 147 3.04 -9.14 6.72
C TYR A 147 2.99 -8.05 7.79
N ASP A 148 2.53 -6.86 7.42
CA ASP A 148 2.23 -5.80 8.39
C ASP A 148 0.71 -5.76 8.61
N ILE A 149 0.26 -6.36 9.72
CA ILE A 149 -1.17 -6.44 10.04
C ILE A 149 -1.70 -5.07 10.45
N LEU A 150 -2.69 -4.58 9.70
CA LEU A 150 -3.30 -3.27 9.88
C LEU A 150 -4.60 -3.36 10.68
N ALA A 151 -5.41 -4.37 10.38
CA ALA A 151 -6.69 -4.59 11.03
C ALA A 151 -7.03 -6.07 11.05
N VAL A 152 -7.75 -6.48 12.09
CA VAL A 152 -8.35 -7.80 12.20
C VAL A 152 -9.79 -7.63 12.63
N TYR A 153 -10.69 -8.36 11.98
CA TYR A 153 -12.12 -8.28 12.22
C TYR A 153 -12.67 -9.65 12.59
N GLU A 154 -13.52 -9.68 13.59
CA GLU A 154 -14.20 -10.88 14.07
C GLU A 154 -15.71 -10.65 14.14
N VAL A 155 -16.47 -11.65 13.70
CA VAL A 155 -17.93 -11.63 13.87
C VAL A 155 -18.32 -11.95 15.32
N LYS A 156 -19.08 -11.06 15.96
CA LYS A 156 -19.72 -11.28 17.27
C LYS A 156 -21.21 -10.95 17.19
N PHE A 157 -22.06 -11.92 17.57
CA PHE A 157 -23.51 -11.76 17.74
C PHE A 157 -24.17 -10.87 16.66
N GLY A 158 -24.04 -11.26 15.39
CA GLY A 158 -24.68 -10.57 14.25
C GLY A 158 -23.94 -9.33 13.70
N SER A 159 -22.86 -8.90 14.33
CA SER A 159 -22.04 -7.75 13.91
C SER A 159 -20.58 -8.14 13.69
N VAL A 160 -19.86 -7.39 12.85
CA VAL A 160 -18.40 -7.50 12.72
C VAL A 160 -17.76 -6.43 13.60
N LYS A 161 -16.74 -6.81 14.38
CA LYS A 161 -15.98 -5.87 15.22
C LYS A 161 -14.50 -5.98 14.91
N LYS A 162 -13.84 -4.82 14.86
CA LYS A 162 -12.38 -4.72 14.79
C LYS A 162 -11.79 -5.18 16.14
N ILE A 163 -10.77 -6.01 16.08
CA ILE A 163 -10.00 -6.48 17.22
C ILE A 163 -8.82 -5.54 17.46
N GLU A 164 -8.47 -5.32 18.73
CA GLU A 164 -7.26 -4.57 19.09
C GLU A 164 -5.98 -5.32 18.72
N LYS A 165 -5.03 -4.63 18.07
CA LYS A 165 -3.77 -5.20 17.58
C LYS A 165 -2.94 -5.90 18.67
N SER A 166 -3.00 -5.41 19.91
CA SER A 166 -2.31 -5.97 21.09
C SER A 166 -2.78 -7.37 21.48
N SER A 167 -3.99 -7.77 21.07
CA SER A 167 -4.59 -9.07 21.39
C SER A 167 -4.31 -10.14 20.34
N LEU A 168 -3.65 -9.79 19.24
CA LEU A 168 -3.39 -10.69 18.13
C LEU A 168 -2.28 -11.68 18.46
N LYS A 169 -2.61 -12.97 18.38
CA LYS A 169 -1.65 -14.08 18.43
C LYS A 169 -1.87 -14.95 17.20
N ILE A 170 -1.09 -14.69 16.16
CA ILE A 170 -1.07 -15.50 14.94
C ILE A 170 0.38 -15.84 14.62
N SER A 171 0.64 -17.09 14.22
CA SER A 171 1.99 -17.51 13.85
C SER A 171 2.31 -17.12 12.41
N ASP A 172 3.59 -16.87 12.13
CA ASP A 172 4.09 -16.62 10.77
C ASP A 172 3.77 -17.77 9.82
N GLU A 173 3.74 -19.00 10.34
CA GLU A 173 3.34 -20.18 9.57
C GLU A 173 1.90 -20.06 9.06
N LEU A 174 0.95 -19.67 9.92
CA LEU A 174 -0.44 -19.48 9.52
C LEU A 174 -0.58 -18.32 8.52
N LEU A 175 0.12 -17.21 8.75
CA LEU A 175 0.15 -16.08 7.81
C LEU A 175 0.66 -16.51 6.44
N SER A 176 1.75 -17.29 6.38
CA SER A 176 2.36 -17.75 5.13
C SER A 176 1.49 -18.73 4.33
N LYS A 177 0.69 -19.56 5.03
CA LYS A 177 -0.19 -20.56 4.41
C LYS A 177 -1.57 -20.01 4.03
N ALA A 178 -1.94 -18.85 4.57
CA ALA A 178 -3.24 -18.24 4.31
C ALA A 178 -3.40 -17.83 2.83
N ASN A 179 -4.62 -17.92 2.33
CA ASN A 179 -4.97 -17.52 0.97
C ASN A 179 -5.19 -16.00 0.88
N TRP A 180 -4.11 -15.25 0.76
CA TRP A 180 -4.14 -13.79 0.63
C TRP A 180 -4.65 -13.34 -0.74
N ARG A 181 -5.61 -12.43 -0.73
CA ARG A 181 -6.10 -11.69 -1.90
C ARG A 181 -5.70 -10.23 -1.79
N THR A 182 -5.44 -9.60 -2.92
CA THR A 182 -5.06 -8.18 -2.98
C THR A 182 -6.29 -7.31 -3.21
N PHE A 183 -6.34 -6.14 -2.57
CA PHE A 183 -7.27 -5.09 -2.99
C PHE A 183 -6.83 -4.49 -4.33
N ASP A 184 -7.79 -4.02 -5.13
CA ASP A 184 -7.47 -3.25 -6.32
C ASP A 184 -7.19 -1.79 -5.92
N VAL A 185 -5.93 -1.39 -6.11
CA VAL A 185 -5.42 -0.05 -5.79
C VAL A 185 -4.69 0.58 -6.98
N ASN A 186 -4.86 0.02 -8.19
CA ASN A 186 -4.11 0.47 -9.37
C ASN A 186 -4.37 1.94 -9.71
N ASN A 187 -5.58 2.44 -9.42
CA ASN A 187 -5.97 3.84 -9.58
C ASN A 187 -5.27 4.79 -8.58
N LEU A 188 -4.62 4.27 -7.54
CA LEU A 188 -3.91 5.03 -6.50
C LEU A 188 -2.40 5.02 -6.68
N VAL A 189 -1.87 4.01 -7.38
CA VAL A 189 -0.43 3.83 -7.65
C VAL A 189 0.05 4.92 -8.61
N THR A 190 1.10 5.62 -8.20
CA THR A 190 1.78 6.65 -9.01
C THR A 190 3.10 6.11 -9.56
N MET A 191 3.96 5.57 -8.70
CA MET A 191 5.15 4.80 -9.07
C MET A 191 4.86 3.30 -8.98
N ASN A 192 4.93 2.58 -10.10
CA ASN A 192 4.64 1.14 -10.17
C ASN A 192 5.91 0.31 -10.01
N LEU A 193 6.18 -0.13 -8.78
CA LEU A 193 7.39 -0.90 -8.44
C LEU A 193 7.46 -2.26 -9.12
N LYS A 194 6.32 -2.91 -9.36
CA LYS A 194 6.31 -4.21 -10.02
C LYS A 194 6.76 -4.06 -11.48
N GLU A 195 6.19 -3.10 -12.20
CA GLU A 195 6.61 -2.79 -13.57
C GLU A 195 8.09 -2.40 -13.62
N LEU A 196 8.56 -1.57 -12.68
CA LEU A 196 9.98 -1.21 -12.60
C LEU A 196 10.87 -2.44 -12.41
N SER A 197 10.52 -3.34 -11.50
CA SER A 197 11.30 -4.56 -11.25
C SER A 197 11.39 -5.48 -12.46
N GLU A 198 10.46 -5.34 -13.42
CA GLU A 198 10.40 -6.06 -14.69
C GLU A 198 11.10 -5.28 -15.84
N GLY A 199 11.72 -4.13 -15.54
CA GLY A 199 12.43 -3.30 -16.51
C GLY A 199 11.54 -2.32 -17.29
N ASN A 200 10.30 -2.07 -16.84
CA ASN A 200 9.40 -1.10 -17.44
C ASN A 200 9.43 0.22 -16.65
N TYR A 201 10.05 1.24 -17.24
CA TYR A 201 10.29 2.55 -16.61
C TYR A 201 9.18 3.58 -16.83
N LYS A 202 8.05 3.21 -17.46
CA LYS A 202 6.96 4.15 -17.79
C LYS A 202 6.46 4.95 -16.58
N SER A 203 6.37 4.32 -15.41
CA SER A 203 5.87 4.99 -14.20
C SER A 203 6.86 5.99 -13.58
N VAL A 204 8.13 5.96 -14.00
CA VAL A 204 9.17 6.90 -13.54
C VAL A 204 9.72 7.75 -14.68
N LYS A 205 9.17 7.63 -15.89
CA LYS A 205 9.59 8.43 -17.04
C LYS A 205 9.49 9.91 -16.73
N GLY A 206 10.47 10.67 -17.19
CA GLY A 206 10.52 12.12 -17.09
C GLY A 206 11.72 12.61 -16.29
N LEU A 207 11.72 13.92 -16.03
CA LEU A 207 12.77 14.62 -15.31
C LEU A 207 12.50 14.56 -13.80
N TRP A 208 13.51 14.21 -13.03
CA TRP A 208 13.49 14.21 -11.57
C TRP A 208 14.58 15.14 -11.07
N ILE A 209 14.26 15.96 -10.07
CA ILE A 209 15.08 17.07 -9.63
C ILE A 209 15.15 17.05 -8.10
N ASN A 210 16.32 17.36 -7.56
CA ASN A 210 16.50 17.45 -6.12
C ASN A 210 15.87 18.75 -5.55
N GLY A 211 15.70 18.81 -4.23
CA GLY A 211 14.98 19.92 -3.58
C GLY A 211 15.60 21.32 -3.78
N ASP A 212 16.89 21.42 -4.10
CA ASP A 212 17.56 22.71 -4.37
C ASP A 212 17.74 23.00 -5.87
N LYS A 213 17.18 22.15 -6.73
CA LYS A 213 17.18 22.24 -8.20
C LYS A 213 18.56 22.22 -8.86
N LYS A 214 19.60 21.80 -8.15
CA LYS A 214 20.97 21.74 -8.71
C LYS A 214 21.28 20.41 -9.37
N GLU A 215 20.59 19.35 -8.98
CA GLU A 215 20.86 18.01 -9.47
C GLU A 215 19.60 17.41 -10.07
N SER A 216 19.77 16.70 -11.17
CA SER A 216 18.68 16.07 -11.88
C SER A 216 19.05 14.71 -12.44
N ILE A 217 18.05 13.86 -12.60
CA ILE A 217 18.13 12.60 -13.31
C ILE A 217 16.92 12.50 -14.24
N ALA A 218 17.08 11.89 -15.40
CA ALA A 218 16.00 11.76 -16.37
C ALA A 218 15.85 10.32 -16.82
N PHE A 219 14.59 9.87 -16.90
CA PHE A 219 14.23 8.53 -17.35
C PHE A 219 13.40 8.59 -18.62
N ASP A 220 13.59 7.61 -19.49
CA ASP A 220 12.68 7.30 -20.59
C ASP A 220 12.01 5.93 -20.38
N ASN A 221 11.55 5.30 -21.47
CA ASN A 221 10.94 3.97 -21.39
C ASN A 221 11.96 2.85 -21.18
N ASP A 222 13.23 3.08 -21.55
CA ASP A 222 14.32 2.09 -21.56
C ASP A 222 15.20 2.17 -20.29
N GLY A 223 15.13 3.28 -19.57
CA GLY A 223 15.76 3.44 -18.26
C GLY A 223 16.19 4.87 -17.97
N LEU A 224 17.23 5.00 -17.15
CA LEU A 224 17.92 6.25 -16.91
C LEU A 224 18.68 6.66 -18.18
N ILE A 225 18.44 7.88 -18.66
CA ILE A 225 19.05 8.42 -19.90
C ILE A 225 20.01 9.57 -19.64
N ALA A 226 19.81 10.35 -18.58
CA ALA A 226 20.66 11.49 -18.29
C ALA A 226 20.77 11.76 -16.79
N ILE A 227 21.90 12.34 -16.40
CA ILE A 227 22.18 12.84 -15.05
C ILE A 227 22.76 14.24 -15.21
N ASN A 228 22.17 15.24 -14.56
CA ASN A 228 22.54 16.64 -14.68
C ASN A 228 22.63 17.11 -16.15
N GLY A 229 21.77 16.56 -17.01
CA GLY A 229 21.77 16.81 -18.46
C GLY A 229 22.83 16.05 -19.27
N ASN A 230 23.73 15.32 -18.62
CA ASN A 230 24.74 14.48 -19.27
C ASN A 230 24.16 13.09 -19.60
N ASP A 231 24.21 12.71 -20.87
CA ASP A 231 23.73 11.42 -21.39
C ASP A 231 24.52 10.23 -20.79
N VAL A 232 23.86 9.35 -20.03
CA VAL A 232 24.53 8.27 -19.29
C VAL A 232 25.08 7.15 -20.18
N HIS A 233 24.73 7.13 -21.46
CA HIS A 233 25.15 6.09 -22.41
C HIS A 233 26.45 6.44 -23.15
N LYS A 234 27.09 7.57 -22.83
CA LYS A 234 28.37 8.01 -23.39
C LYS A 234 29.53 7.77 -22.41
N GLU A 235 30.68 7.31 -22.91
CA GLU A 235 31.85 6.93 -22.08
C GLU A 235 32.42 8.05 -21.20
N LYS A 236 32.19 9.32 -21.54
CA LYS A 236 32.80 10.51 -20.89
C LYS A 236 31.80 11.43 -20.19
N SER A 237 30.54 11.02 -20.09
CA SER A 237 29.47 11.89 -19.58
C SER A 237 29.35 11.90 -18.06
N LEU A 238 29.95 10.93 -17.37
CA LEU A 238 29.80 10.75 -15.94
C LEU A 238 31.15 10.64 -15.26
N THR A 239 31.45 11.59 -14.37
CA THR A 239 32.68 11.62 -13.58
C THR A 239 32.50 10.84 -12.27
N VAL A 240 33.61 10.35 -11.69
CA VAL A 240 33.65 9.76 -10.34
C VAL A 240 33.03 10.70 -9.30
N LYS A 241 33.10 12.02 -9.53
CA LYS A 241 32.52 13.03 -8.62
C LYS A 241 30.99 13.08 -8.68
N GLU A 242 30.39 12.76 -9.83
CA GLU A 242 28.94 12.81 -10.02
C GLU A 242 28.26 11.53 -9.52
N PHE A 243 28.88 10.36 -9.70
CA PHE A 243 28.24 9.09 -9.37
C PHE A 243 29.12 8.04 -8.64
N MET A 244 30.35 8.38 -8.25
CA MET A 244 31.34 7.43 -7.68
C MET A 244 31.47 6.13 -8.51
N ILE A 245 31.36 6.25 -9.84
CA ILE A 245 31.60 5.16 -10.77
C ILE A 245 33.12 4.99 -10.92
N TYR A 246 33.68 4.00 -10.23
CA TYR A 246 35.11 3.71 -10.21
C TYR A 246 35.54 2.93 -11.46
N ASN A 247 35.44 3.56 -12.64
CA ASN A 247 36.18 3.16 -13.84
C ASN A 247 36.15 4.29 -14.88
N TRP A 248 37.27 4.50 -15.58
CA TRP A 248 37.44 5.62 -16.51
C TRP A 248 36.88 5.38 -17.91
N ASP A 249 36.46 4.14 -18.22
CA ASP A 249 35.88 3.72 -19.50
C ASP A 249 34.64 2.84 -19.27
N VAL A 250 33.53 3.43 -18.82
CA VAL A 250 32.29 2.66 -18.55
C VAL A 250 31.08 3.39 -19.10
N THR A 251 30.46 2.77 -20.09
CA THR A 251 29.11 3.12 -20.55
C THR A 251 28.08 2.41 -19.68
N LEU A 252 27.07 3.15 -19.22
CA LEU A 252 25.95 2.58 -18.48
C LEU A 252 24.87 2.14 -19.46
N SER A 253 24.18 1.06 -19.12
CA SER A 253 23.03 0.60 -19.91
C SER A 253 21.80 1.48 -19.68
N GLY A 254 21.79 2.29 -18.61
CA GLY A 254 20.62 3.01 -18.12
C GLY A 254 19.65 2.14 -17.31
N ARG A 255 19.89 0.83 -17.26
CA ARG A 255 19.05 -0.14 -16.56
C ARG A 255 19.51 -0.36 -15.13
N PHE A 256 18.63 -0.96 -14.35
CA PHE A 256 18.88 -1.28 -12.96
C PHE A 256 18.78 -2.78 -12.72
N LEU A 257 19.75 -3.33 -12.00
CA LEU A 257 19.59 -4.61 -11.35
C LEU A 257 18.76 -4.40 -10.07
N PHE A 258 17.50 -4.78 -10.13
CA PHE A 258 16.56 -4.63 -9.02
C PHE A 258 16.64 -5.79 -8.03
N ARG A 259 16.40 -5.47 -6.75
CA ARG A 259 16.21 -6.44 -5.67
C ARG A 259 14.72 -6.65 -5.39
N GLU A 260 14.38 -7.56 -4.49
CA GLU A 260 12.99 -7.76 -4.06
C GLU A 260 12.40 -6.47 -3.46
N ILE A 261 11.15 -6.17 -3.81
CA ILE A 261 10.37 -5.10 -3.18
C ILE A 261 10.22 -5.46 -1.70
N SER A 262 10.61 -4.54 -0.82
CA SER A 262 10.46 -4.69 0.64
C SER A 262 9.94 -3.37 1.20
N ASP A 263 9.02 -3.46 2.16
CA ASP A 263 8.47 -2.31 2.87
C ASP A 263 7.91 -1.22 1.93
N GLY A 264 7.47 -1.65 0.74
CA GLY A 264 6.86 -0.80 -0.29
C GLY A 264 7.80 0.01 -1.16
N PHE A 265 9.12 -0.19 -1.09
CA PHE A 265 10.10 0.44 -1.98
C PHE A 265 10.94 -0.59 -2.74
N LEU A 266 11.56 -0.17 -3.84
CA LEU A 266 12.35 -1.01 -4.72
C LEU A 266 13.82 -0.56 -4.74
N PRO A 267 14.75 -1.37 -4.19
CA PRO A 267 16.18 -1.10 -4.32
C PRO A 267 16.70 -1.54 -5.69
N GLY A 268 17.57 -0.76 -6.31
CA GLY A 268 18.26 -1.13 -7.54
C GLY A 268 19.67 -0.59 -7.62
N THR A 269 20.55 -1.27 -8.33
CA THR A 269 21.90 -0.78 -8.68
C THR A 269 21.97 -0.54 -10.18
N LEU A 270 22.56 0.58 -10.60
CA LEU A 270 22.67 0.90 -12.01
C LEU A 270 23.60 -0.10 -12.70
N GLU A 271 23.27 -0.54 -13.91
CA GLU A 271 23.96 -1.58 -14.65
C GLU A 271 24.92 -0.96 -15.70
N TYR A 272 26.12 -1.50 -15.79
CA TYR A 272 27.04 -1.20 -16.90
C TYR A 272 26.54 -1.87 -18.19
N ARG A 273 26.94 -1.36 -19.36
CA ARG A 273 26.54 -1.94 -20.66
C ARG A 273 26.96 -3.41 -20.83
N ASP A 274 28.00 -3.85 -20.13
CA ASP A 274 28.46 -5.25 -20.14
C ASP A 274 27.71 -6.16 -19.13
N GLY A 275 26.67 -5.65 -18.47
CA GLY A 275 25.83 -6.40 -17.54
C GLY A 275 26.38 -6.48 -16.11
N ARG A 276 27.51 -5.83 -15.82
CA ARG A 276 28.03 -5.76 -14.44
C ARG A 276 27.27 -4.71 -13.62
N ASP A 277 27.19 -4.93 -12.33
CA ASP A 277 26.59 -3.98 -11.41
C ASP A 277 27.54 -2.81 -11.11
N SER A 278 27.01 -1.59 -11.17
CA SER A 278 27.66 -0.46 -10.52
C SER A 278 27.47 -0.56 -9.01
N PHE A 279 28.45 -0.10 -8.25
CA PHE A 279 28.33 0.03 -6.80
C PHE A 279 27.37 1.16 -6.39
N ASN A 280 26.83 1.93 -7.33
CA ASN A 280 25.91 3.00 -7.02
C ASN A 280 24.47 2.47 -6.98
N GLY A 281 23.85 2.63 -5.81
CA GLY A 281 22.53 2.14 -5.49
C GLY A 281 21.50 3.26 -5.39
N PHE A 282 20.32 2.98 -5.90
CA PHE A 282 19.15 3.83 -5.81
C PHE A 282 18.02 3.11 -5.07
N ARG A 283 17.13 3.89 -4.46
CA ARG A 283 15.86 3.40 -3.93
C ARG A 283 14.72 4.16 -4.61
N PHE A 284 13.81 3.40 -5.20
CA PHE A 284 12.59 3.90 -5.80
C PHE A 284 11.49 3.81 -4.74
N ILE A 285 11.05 4.97 -4.25
CA ILE A 285 10.24 5.11 -3.05
C ILE A 285 8.93 5.80 -3.41
N PRO A 286 7.83 5.04 -3.54
CA PRO A 286 6.51 5.62 -3.75
C PRO A 286 6.07 6.51 -2.58
N LYS A 287 5.11 7.40 -2.85
CA LYS A 287 4.47 8.24 -1.84
C LYS A 287 3.86 7.42 -0.69
N GLY A 288 3.76 8.07 0.47
CA GLY A 288 3.25 7.55 1.73
C GLY A 288 4.24 6.76 2.56
N ILE A 289 5.40 6.41 2.01
CA ILE A 289 6.46 5.67 2.71
C ILE A 289 7.43 6.68 3.32
N GLU A 290 7.61 6.65 4.63
CA GLU A 290 8.62 7.47 5.32
C GLU A 290 10.02 6.96 5.02
N TYR A 291 10.93 7.87 4.71
CA TYR A 291 12.31 7.50 4.39
C TYR A 291 13.27 8.67 4.58
N GLU A 292 14.27 8.52 5.45
CA GLU A 292 15.43 9.40 5.64
C GLU A 292 15.13 10.92 5.57
N GLY A 293 14.03 11.36 6.18
CA GLY A 293 13.64 12.79 6.23
C GLY A 293 13.15 13.40 4.91
N THR A 294 12.94 12.58 3.88
CA THR A 294 12.37 13.00 2.59
C THR A 294 10.85 13.18 2.70
N ASP A 295 10.29 14.11 1.92
CA ASP A 295 8.84 14.37 1.89
C ASP A 295 8.05 13.16 1.38
N SER A 296 7.36 12.47 2.30
CA SER A 296 6.59 11.27 2.01
C SER A 296 5.32 11.53 1.20
N ASN A 297 4.91 12.78 0.96
CA ASN A 297 3.71 13.04 0.17
C ASN A 297 3.91 12.78 -1.34
N TYR A 298 5.17 12.59 -1.75
CA TYR A 298 5.55 12.43 -3.14
C TYR A 298 6.31 11.12 -3.38
N ASP A 299 6.32 10.71 -4.64
CA ASP A 299 7.24 9.69 -5.12
C ASP A 299 8.66 10.26 -5.11
N ARG A 300 9.65 9.44 -4.76
CA ARG A 300 11.06 9.81 -4.73
C ARG A 300 11.93 8.75 -5.37
N ILE A 301 13.00 9.20 -5.99
CA ILE A 301 14.16 8.36 -6.30
C ILE A 301 15.29 8.84 -5.39
N TYR A 302 15.82 7.95 -4.56
CA TYR A 302 16.86 8.28 -3.59
C TYR A 302 18.19 7.69 -4.02
N ASP A 303 19.19 8.54 -4.25
CA ASP A 303 20.58 8.13 -4.42
C ASP A 303 21.20 7.84 -3.05
N VAL A 304 21.51 6.57 -2.81
CA VAL A 304 22.02 6.09 -1.52
C VAL A 304 23.43 6.60 -1.25
N MET A 305 24.23 6.80 -2.30
CA MET A 305 25.63 7.18 -2.18
C MET A 305 25.77 8.65 -1.78
N HIS A 306 25.05 9.52 -2.49
CA HIS A 306 25.11 10.97 -2.29
C HIS A 306 24.10 11.48 -1.27
N LYS A 307 23.17 10.62 -0.86
CA LYS A 307 22.08 10.94 0.06
C LYS A 307 21.15 12.03 -0.45
N ILE A 308 20.87 11.98 -1.76
CA ILE A 308 20.03 12.94 -2.46
C ILE A 308 18.68 12.30 -2.77
N ALA A 309 17.60 13.04 -2.51
CA ALA A 309 16.27 12.69 -2.96
C ALA A 309 15.90 13.53 -4.18
N TYR A 310 15.51 12.84 -5.25
CA TYR A 310 14.94 13.44 -6.44
C TYR A 310 13.42 13.29 -6.42
N TYR A 311 12.73 14.35 -6.82
CA TYR A 311 11.29 14.45 -6.98
C TYR A 311 10.97 14.68 -8.45
N HIS A 312 9.89 14.09 -8.96
CA HIS A 312 9.51 14.30 -10.36
C HIS A 312 9.22 15.79 -10.62
N ALA A 313 9.68 16.36 -11.72
CA ALA A 313 9.60 17.80 -11.99
C ALA A 313 8.16 18.35 -11.98
N SER A 314 7.17 17.50 -12.26
CA SER A 314 5.74 17.86 -12.14
C SER A 314 5.35 18.34 -10.74
N HIS A 315 6.02 17.86 -9.69
CA HIS A 315 5.77 18.28 -8.31
C HIS A 315 6.05 19.77 -8.09
N ASP A 316 7.20 20.24 -8.56
CA ASP A 316 7.57 21.65 -8.42
C ASP A 316 6.65 22.54 -9.24
N LEU A 317 6.22 22.03 -10.40
CA LEU A 317 5.26 22.71 -11.26
C LEU A 317 3.87 22.80 -10.62
N GLU A 318 3.37 21.71 -10.03
CA GLU A 318 2.09 21.67 -9.31
C GLU A 318 2.07 22.66 -8.13
N LYS A 319 3.17 22.80 -7.39
CA LYS A 319 3.29 23.77 -6.28
C LYS A 319 3.15 25.23 -6.72
N GLN A 320 3.55 25.54 -7.95
CA GLN A 320 3.48 26.88 -8.52
C GLN A 320 2.14 27.19 -9.18
N THR A 321 1.36 26.15 -9.49
CA THR A 321 0.18 26.28 -10.32
C THR A 321 -1.01 26.86 -9.54
N ALA A 322 -1.69 27.83 -10.13
CA ALA A 322 -2.89 28.44 -9.56
C ALA A 322 -4.11 27.54 -9.72
N LYS A 323 -5.09 27.67 -8.81
CA LYS A 323 -6.39 26.95 -8.87
C LYS A 323 -7.18 27.21 -10.17
N THR A 324 -6.84 28.25 -10.91
CA THR A 324 -7.46 28.60 -12.19
C THR A 324 -6.93 27.78 -13.37
N THR A 325 -5.84 27.00 -13.17
CA THR A 325 -5.38 26.10 -14.23
C THR A 325 -6.46 25.09 -14.59
N LYS A 326 -6.55 24.78 -15.88
CA LYS A 326 -7.36 23.67 -16.39
C LYS A 326 -6.47 22.49 -16.83
N LEU A 327 -5.16 22.55 -16.61
CA LEU A 327 -4.20 21.53 -17.00
C LEU A 327 -4.12 20.40 -15.97
N ASP A 328 -4.14 19.16 -16.45
CA ASP A 328 -3.89 17.97 -15.65
C ASP A 328 -2.51 17.41 -16.04
N MET A 329 -1.51 17.77 -15.26
CA MET A 329 -0.09 17.47 -15.52
C MET A 329 0.21 15.98 -15.42
N SER A 330 -0.44 15.30 -14.46
CA SER A 330 -0.33 13.85 -14.27
C SER A 330 -0.87 13.09 -15.47
N GLU A 331 -2.00 13.52 -16.05
CA GLU A 331 -2.55 12.89 -17.25
C GLU A 331 -1.72 13.22 -18.50
N ILE A 332 -1.29 14.49 -18.66
CA ILE A 332 -0.47 14.93 -19.81
C ILE A 332 0.84 14.14 -19.90
N SER A 333 1.56 13.97 -18.79
CA SER A 333 2.81 13.18 -18.74
C SER A 333 2.63 11.70 -19.10
N LYS A 334 1.41 11.17 -18.93
CA LYS A 334 1.02 9.79 -19.28
C LYS A 334 0.48 9.66 -20.71
N GLY A 335 0.56 10.72 -21.50
CA GLY A 335 0.08 10.73 -22.88
C GLY A 335 -1.43 10.87 -23.02
N LYS A 336 -2.11 11.39 -22.00
CA LYS A 336 -3.55 11.68 -22.02
C LYS A 336 -3.77 13.19 -22.04
N TYR A 337 -4.34 13.68 -23.14
CA TYR A 337 -4.32 15.11 -23.46
C TYR A 337 -5.68 15.81 -23.28
N SER A 338 -6.63 15.19 -22.57
CA SER A 338 -7.99 15.74 -22.37
C SER A 338 -7.98 17.16 -21.80
N SER A 339 -7.05 17.45 -20.89
CA SER A 339 -6.90 18.78 -20.29
C SER A 339 -6.32 19.82 -21.25
N LEU A 340 -5.74 19.41 -22.39
CA LEU A 340 -5.23 20.30 -23.45
C LEU A 340 -6.26 20.60 -24.54
N VAL A 341 -7.35 19.83 -24.59
CA VAL A 341 -8.35 19.90 -25.66
C VAL A 341 -8.96 21.29 -25.78
N GLY A 342 -9.13 21.73 -27.03
CA GLY A 342 -9.80 22.97 -27.40
C GLY A 342 -8.93 23.88 -28.27
N LYS A 343 -9.48 25.06 -28.55
CA LYS A 343 -8.81 26.10 -29.33
C LYS A 343 -7.97 27.01 -28.43
N TRP A 344 -6.79 27.36 -28.90
CA TRP A 344 -5.83 28.23 -28.24
C TRP A 344 -5.40 29.34 -29.20
N SER A 345 -5.52 30.60 -28.79
CA SER A 345 -5.22 31.75 -29.66
C SER A 345 -4.65 32.93 -28.88
N PRO A 346 -3.95 33.88 -29.54
CA PRO A 346 -3.52 35.11 -28.91
C PRO A 346 -4.69 35.97 -28.45
N LYS A 347 -4.48 36.78 -27.40
CA LYS A 347 -5.48 37.75 -26.91
C LYS A 347 -6.02 38.66 -28.02
N SER A 348 -5.16 39.09 -28.94
CA SER A 348 -5.50 40.05 -29.98
C SER A 348 -6.21 39.45 -31.20
N ASP A 349 -6.26 38.12 -31.30
CA ASP A 349 -6.74 37.45 -32.52
C ASP A 349 -7.42 36.11 -32.20
N THR A 350 -8.45 36.17 -31.36
CA THR A 350 -9.13 34.97 -30.83
C THR A 350 -9.75 34.07 -31.90
N ASN A 351 -9.92 34.58 -33.13
CA ASN A 351 -10.65 33.94 -34.20
C ASN A 351 -9.80 33.47 -35.39
N LYS A 352 -8.52 33.87 -35.55
CA LYS A 352 -7.77 33.60 -36.79
C LYS A 352 -6.36 33.02 -36.67
N SER A 353 -5.68 33.15 -35.55
CA SER A 353 -4.33 32.61 -35.37
C SER A 353 -4.22 31.81 -34.08
N GLY A 354 -3.62 30.61 -34.15
CA GLY A 354 -3.62 29.71 -33.02
C GLY A 354 -3.47 28.24 -33.40
N ILE A 355 -3.83 27.40 -32.44
CA ILE A 355 -3.88 25.95 -32.58
C ILE A 355 -5.20 25.40 -32.01
N GLU A 356 -5.60 24.23 -32.49
CA GLU A 356 -6.65 23.42 -31.88
C GLU A 356 -6.05 22.05 -31.52
N ILE A 357 -6.34 21.56 -30.32
CA ILE A 357 -5.89 20.25 -29.86
C ILE A 357 -7.12 19.36 -29.68
N ASP A 358 -7.13 18.20 -30.30
CA ASP A 358 -8.21 17.22 -30.16
C ASP A 358 -7.98 16.22 -29.01
N GLU A 359 -8.98 15.40 -28.71
CA GLU A 359 -8.91 14.38 -27.64
C GLU A 359 -7.82 13.32 -27.86
N LYS A 360 -7.36 13.15 -29.11
CA LYS A 360 -6.31 12.19 -29.48
C LYS A 360 -4.92 12.78 -29.36
N GLY A 361 -4.79 14.06 -28.99
CA GLY A 361 -3.50 14.77 -28.97
C GLY A 361 -3.01 15.11 -30.37
N THR A 362 -3.91 15.33 -31.32
CA THR A 362 -3.59 15.88 -32.63
C THR A 362 -3.68 17.40 -32.54
N VAL A 363 -2.60 18.07 -32.94
CA VAL A 363 -2.50 19.54 -32.96
C VAL A 363 -2.75 20.03 -34.38
N TYR A 364 -3.78 20.85 -34.55
CA TYR A 364 -4.13 21.52 -35.80
C TYR A 364 -3.69 22.97 -35.72
N PHE A 365 -2.87 23.39 -36.68
CA PHE A 365 -2.47 24.79 -36.79
C PHE A 365 -3.47 25.52 -37.69
N ASP A 366 -3.89 26.73 -37.32
CA ASP A 366 -4.85 27.51 -38.12
C ASP A 366 -4.37 27.75 -39.57
N TRP A 367 -3.05 27.78 -39.82
CA TRP A 367 -2.47 27.89 -41.18
C TRP A 367 -2.46 26.58 -41.97
N ALA A 368 -2.75 25.44 -41.35
CA ALA A 368 -2.80 24.11 -41.97
C ALA A 368 -3.78 23.16 -41.26
N PRO A 369 -5.09 23.50 -41.19
CA PRO A 369 -6.05 22.80 -40.33
C PRO A 369 -6.36 21.37 -40.77
N SER A 370 -6.01 20.97 -41.99
CA SER A 370 -6.21 19.59 -42.49
C SER A 370 -5.02 18.65 -42.24
N LYS A 371 -3.87 19.17 -41.77
CA LYS A 371 -2.61 18.42 -41.62
C LYS A 371 -2.23 18.14 -40.16
N GLY A 372 -3.22 17.95 -39.29
CA GLY A 372 -3.00 17.80 -37.85
C GLY A 372 -1.80 16.91 -37.50
N ILE A 373 -0.97 17.37 -36.56
CA ILE A 373 0.29 16.75 -36.18
C ILE A 373 0.14 16.12 -34.80
N LYS A 374 0.53 14.85 -34.65
CA LYS A 374 0.38 14.14 -33.38
C LYS A 374 1.42 14.55 -32.36
N ILE A 375 1.02 14.60 -31.09
CA ILE A 375 1.96 14.61 -29.96
C ILE A 375 2.62 13.23 -29.88
N VAL A 376 3.95 13.19 -29.94
CA VAL A 376 4.75 11.95 -29.90
C VAL A 376 5.46 11.76 -28.57
N SER A 377 5.78 12.84 -27.85
CA SER A 377 6.35 12.77 -26.51
C SER A 377 6.12 14.06 -25.73
N VAL A 378 6.31 13.97 -24.41
CA VAL A 378 6.12 15.06 -23.46
C VAL A 378 7.24 14.99 -22.43
N ASP A 379 7.86 16.13 -22.16
CA ASP A 379 8.79 16.32 -21.05
C ASP A 379 8.21 17.34 -20.08
N VAL A 380 8.16 16.99 -18.79
CA VAL A 380 7.75 17.92 -17.73
C VAL A 380 9.00 18.55 -17.14
N LEU A 381 9.04 19.88 -17.13
CA LEU A 381 10.12 20.71 -16.62
C LEU A 381 9.66 21.45 -15.35
N PRO A 382 10.55 22.09 -14.57
CA PRO A 382 10.18 22.77 -13.32
C PRO A 382 9.03 23.77 -13.45
N ASP A 383 9.01 24.51 -14.57
CA ASP A 383 8.12 25.66 -14.76
C ASP A 383 7.22 25.51 -16.00
N THR A 384 7.42 24.45 -16.80
CA THR A 384 6.75 24.28 -18.09
C THR A 384 6.56 22.81 -18.45
N ILE A 385 5.71 22.54 -19.43
CA ILE A 385 5.63 21.26 -20.14
C ILE A 385 6.12 21.48 -21.55
N LEU A 386 7.08 20.68 -21.98
CA LEU A 386 7.52 20.61 -23.36
C LEU A 386 6.80 19.45 -24.06
N VAL A 387 6.12 19.76 -25.15
CA VAL A 387 5.38 18.79 -25.96
C VAL A 387 6.04 18.70 -27.32
N HIS A 388 6.44 17.49 -27.71
CA HIS A 388 7.07 17.21 -29.00
C HIS A 388 6.03 16.70 -29.97
N LEU A 389 5.95 17.34 -31.14
CA LEU A 389 5.07 16.90 -32.22
C LEU A 389 5.82 16.00 -33.22
N GLU A 390 5.08 15.18 -33.95
CA GLU A 390 5.61 14.34 -35.03
C GLU A 390 6.32 15.19 -36.09
N GLY A 391 7.54 14.81 -36.46
CA GLY A 391 8.32 15.46 -37.52
C GLY A 391 7.99 14.91 -38.92
N ASP A 392 8.64 15.49 -39.94
CA ASP A 392 8.42 15.13 -41.34
C ASP A 392 8.91 13.71 -41.72
N SER A 393 9.68 13.05 -40.85
CA SER A 393 10.18 11.69 -41.03
C SER A 393 9.86 10.80 -39.81
N PRO A 394 9.70 9.47 -40.00
CA PRO A 394 9.50 8.54 -38.89
C PRO A 394 10.60 8.67 -37.82
N ASN A 395 10.19 8.71 -36.55
CA ASN A 395 11.06 8.85 -35.38
C ASN A 395 11.83 10.18 -35.27
N GLN A 396 11.44 11.22 -36.01
CA GLN A 396 11.92 12.58 -35.78
C GLN A 396 10.91 13.39 -34.96
N THR A 397 11.41 14.14 -33.97
CA THR A 397 10.63 15.19 -33.32
C THR A 397 10.63 16.42 -34.23
N GLY A 398 9.44 16.95 -34.46
CA GLY A 398 9.19 18.11 -35.31
C GLY A 398 9.09 19.38 -34.48
N GLN A 399 8.02 20.14 -34.72
CA GLN A 399 7.74 21.35 -33.97
C GLN A 399 7.42 21.03 -32.50
N GLU A 400 7.83 21.91 -31.59
CA GLU A 400 7.57 21.77 -30.16
C GLU A 400 6.50 22.75 -29.71
N LEU A 401 5.76 22.42 -28.65
CA LEU A 401 4.89 23.35 -27.92
C LEU A 401 5.38 23.46 -26.48
N LEU A 402 5.44 24.69 -25.97
CA LEU A 402 5.78 24.96 -24.59
C LEU A 402 4.53 25.40 -23.84
N ILE A 403 4.08 24.62 -22.88
CA ILE A 403 2.85 24.83 -22.12
C ILE A 403 3.21 25.33 -20.71
N VAL A 404 2.54 26.38 -20.27
CA VAL A 404 2.76 27.00 -18.97
C VAL A 404 1.43 27.08 -18.23
N PRO A 405 1.26 26.36 -17.11
CA PRO A 405 0.05 26.45 -16.30
C PRO A 405 -0.21 27.86 -15.77
N ALA A 406 -1.46 28.18 -15.49
CA ALA A 406 -1.82 29.36 -14.72
C ALA A 406 -1.07 29.40 -13.38
N GLY A 407 -0.69 30.58 -12.91
CA GLY A 407 0.07 30.82 -11.67
C GLY A 407 1.58 30.73 -11.83
N VAL A 408 2.07 30.04 -12.85
CA VAL A 408 3.51 29.80 -13.03
C VAL A 408 4.17 31.01 -13.71
N GLN A 409 5.24 31.54 -13.12
CA GLN A 409 6.04 32.59 -13.73
C GLN A 409 7.28 31.98 -14.35
N VAL A 410 7.47 32.19 -15.66
CA VAL A 410 8.67 31.72 -16.38
C VAL A 410 9.65 32.89 -16.50
N ASP A 411 10.87 32.69 -16.03
CA ASP A 411 11.93 33.69 -16.12
C ASP A 411 12.18 34.10 -17.58
N GLY A 412 12.22 35.41 -17.83
CA GLY A 412 12.37 35.98 -19.17
C GLY A 412 11.05 36.22 -19.91
N ALA A 413 9.94 35.62 -19.49
CA ALA A 413 8.60 35.99 -19.96
C ALA A 413 8.06 37.16 -19.12
N LYS A 414 7.80 38.30 -19.76
CA LYS A 414 7.49 39.57 -19.08
C LYS A 414 6.10 40.11 -19.37
N ASN A 415 5.51 39.75 -20.50
CA ASN A 415 4.27 40.33 -21.01
C ASN A 415 3.26 39.24 -21.35
N ASN A 416 2.77 38.51 -20.36
CA ASN A 416 1.68 37.54 -20.53
C ASN A 416 0.73 37.58 -19.34
N ASP A 417 -0.47 37.00 -19.50
CA ASP A 417 -1.42 36.84 -18.40
C ASP A 417 -1.15 35.54 -17.65
N ASN A 418 -0.42 35.66 -16.53
CA ASN A 418 -0.06 34.52 -15.69
C ASN A 418 -1.23 33.95 -14.90
N SER A 419 -2.41 34.56 -14.91
CA SER A 419 -3.62 33.98 -14.30
C SER A 419 -4.25 32.87 -15.16
N LYS A 420 -3.76 32.70 -16.39
CA LYS A 420 -4.27 31.75 -17.40
C LYS A 420 -3.21 30.74 -17.82
N ASP A 421 -3.69 29.59 -18.26
CA ASP A 421 -2.85 28.63 -18.98
C ASP A 421 -2.40 29.23 -20.31
N ARG A 422 -1.15 29.00 -20.66
CA ARG A 422 -0.48 29.60 -21.81
C ARG A 422 0.20 28.52 -22.65
N ILE A 423 0.18 28.68 -23.97
CA ILE A 423 0.95 27.86 -24.90
C ILE A 423 1.80 28.76 -25.78
N SER A 424 3.07 28.39 -25.97
CA SER A 424 3.96 28.92 -26.99
C SER A 424 4.20 27.87 -28.06
N ILE A 425 4.16 28.28 -29.32
CA ILE A 425 4.62 27.45 -30.43
C ILE A 425 6.15 27.56 -30.50
N GLY A 426 6.86 26.48 -30.16
CA GLY A 426 8.31 26.41 -30.02
C GLY A 426 8.81 26.77 -28.62
N ILE A 427 10.11 26.58 -28.40
CA ILE A 427 10.78 26.71 -27.09
C ILE A 427 11.37 28.10 -26.79
N LYS A 428 11.29 29.04 -27.73
CA LYS A 428 11.86 30.38 -27.50
C LYS A 428 10.99 31.15 -26.50
N LEU A 429 11.59 31.58 -25.39
CA LEU A 429 10.89 32.24 -24.29
C LEU A 429 10.26 33.58 -24.67
N ASP A 430 10.77 34.26 -25.70
CA ASP A 430 10.15 35.48 -26.23
C ASP A 430 8.72 35.21 -26.76
N ARG A 431 8.45 34.00 -27.28
CA ARG A 431 7.13 33.56 -27.74
C ARG A 431 6.13 33.28 -26.60
N LEU A 432 6.59 33.27 -25.35
CA LEU A 432 5.71 33.27 -24.18
C LEU A 432 5.23 34.68 -23.80
N ASN A 433 5.41 35.67 -24.67
CA ASN A 433 4.86 37.02 -24.49
C ASN A 433 3.76 37.31 -25.50
N ASP A 434 2.85 38.20 -25.11
CA ASP A 434 1.88 38.81 -26.02
C ASP A 434 2.65 39.61 -27.10
N PRO A 435 2.24 39.52 -28.38
CA PRO A 435 1.03 38.87 -28.88
C PRO A 435 1.23 37.41 -29.37
N GLN A 436 2.36 36.75 -29.11
CA GLN A 436 2.61 35.40 -29.66
C GLN A 436 2.06 34.27 -28.79
N VAL A 437 1.98 34.48 -27.48
CA VAL A 437 1.49 33.46 -26.54
C VAL A 437 -0.01 33.21 -26.75
N LEU A 438 -0.38 31.93 -26.70
CA LEU A 438 -1.73 31.45 -26.91
C LEU A 438 -2.41 31.20 -25.57
N TYR A 439 -3.69 31.57 -25.47
CA TYR A 439 -4.54 31.29 -24.33
C TYR A 439 -5.74 30.48 -24.81
N ARG A 440 -6.34 29.69 -23.91
CA ARG A 440 -7.53 28.93 -24.23
C ARG A 440 -8.67 29.87 -24.63
N VAL A 441 -9.31 29.59 -25.77
CA VAL A 441 -10.57 30.22 -26.17
C VAL A 441 -11.66 29.55 -25.36
N GLU A 442 -12.29 30.29 -24.45
CA GLU A 442 -13.45 29.78 -23.73
C GLU A 442 -14.63 29.63 -24.71
N GLN A 443 -15.24 28.44 -24.72
CA GLN A 443 -16.45 28.15 -25.50
C GLN A 443 -17.71 28.59 -24.77
#